data_AF-A0A534PNQ0-F1
#
_entry.id   AF-A0A534PNQ0-F1
#
_cell.length_a   1.000
_cell.length_b   1.000
_cell.length_c   1.000
_cell.angle_alpha   90.00
_cell.angle_beta   90.00
_cell.angle_gamma   90.00
#
_symmetry.space_group_name_H-M   'P 1'
#
loop_
_entity.id
_entity.type
_entity.pdbx_description
1 polymer ?
#
loop_
_entity_poly.entity_id
_entity_poly.type
_entity_poly.pdbx_seq_one_letter_code
_entity_poly.pdbx_strand_id
1 'polypeptide(L)'
;MGTDPRLLRDQCARTLTRTEFDGLGAREEGKVRDSYVQRDRRTIIVTDRVSCFDVVVGTLPFKGQVLNQLAAFWFDRTRAIAPNHLIAVPDPCVSVVHELKPLPVEFVMRGYLSGSTKTSIWTAYARGERVYCGHSLPDGLSAHEPLPAPMLSPTTKAPKGEHDELVSRDEIIAS
;
A
#
# COMPACT_ATOMS: atom_id res chain seq x y z
N MET A 1 -7.80 0.17 28.14
CA MET A 1 -8.98 0.08 27.27
C MET A 1 -8.93 -1.26 26.57
N GLY A 2 -9.88 -2.16 26.84
CA GLY A 2 -10.00 -3.42 26.11
C GLY A 2 -11.08 -3.30 25.03
N THR A 3 -10.89 -3.97 23.89
CA THR A 3 -11.90 -4.06 22.84
C THR A 3 -13.07 -4.91 23.33
N ASP A 4 -14.32 -4.42 23.27
CA ASP A 4 -15.50 -5.22 23.66
C ASP A 4 -15.74 -6.34 22.62
N PRO A 5 -15.60 -7.63 22.97
CA PRO A 5 -15.79 -8.72 22.02
C PRO A 5 -17.24 -8.82 21.49
N ARG A 6 -18.23 -8.28 22.21
CA ARG A 6 -19.62 -8.24 21.75
C ARG A 6 -19.77 -7.26 20.59
N LEU A 7 -19.18 -6.07 20.73
CA LEU A 7 -19.15 -5.08 19.65
C LEU A 7 -18.54 -5.67 18.38
N LEU A 8 -17.40 -6.37 18.48
CA LEU A 8 -16.78 -6.98 17.31
C LEU A 8 -17.68 -8.02 16.65
N ARG A 9 -18.31 -8.89 17.45
CA ARG A 9 -19.26 -9.91 16.94
C ARG A 9 -20.46 -9.29 16.24
N ASP A 10 -21.05 -8.24 16.83
CA ASP A 10 -22.21 -7.54 16.25
C ASP A 10 -21.88 -6.88 14.90
N GLN A 11 -20.61 -6.55 14.68
CA GLN A 11 -20.14 -5.82 13.50
C GLN A 11 -19.63 -6.75 12.39
N CYS A 12 -19.36 -8.02 12.69
CA CYS A 12 -18.99 -9.01 11.68
C CYS A 12 -20.02 -9.13 10.53
N ALA A 13 -21.30 -8.86 10.80
CA ALA A 13 -22.37 -8.86 9.80
C ALA A 13 -22.60 -7.50 9.11
N ARG A 14 -21.83 -6.47 9.48
CA ARG A 14 -22.03 -5.07 9.05
C ARG A 14 -20.80 -4.51 8.35
N THR A 15 -20.02 -5.37 7.71
CA THR A 15 -18.79 -4.98 7.03
C THR A 15 -19.08 -4.26 5.71
N LEU A 16 -18.30 -3.22 5.42
CA LEU A 16 -18.41 -2.50 4.17
C LEU A 16 -17.72 -3.29 3.05
N THR A 17 -18.49 -3.92 2.18
CA THR A 17 -17.98 -4.73 1.06
C THR A 17 -17.83 -3.95 -0.23
N ARG A 18 -18.70 -2.95 -0.47
CA ARG A 18 -18.80 -2.16 -1.69
C ARG A 18 -19.52 -0.85 -1.39
N THR A 19 -19.24 0.16 -2.17
CA THR A 19 -19.97 1.43 -2.17
C THR A 19 -20.50 1.72 -3.57
N GLU A 20 -21.66 2.38 -3.60
CA GLU A 20 -22.26 2.93 -4.82
C GLU A 20 -22.87 4.29 -4.46
N PHE A 21 -22.21 5.35 -4.89
CA PHE A 21 -22.67 6.72 -4.64
C PHE A 21 -22.86 7.44 -5.97
N ASP A 22 -24.11 7.82 -6.23
CA ASP A 22 -24.43 8.74 -7.30
C ASP A 22 -23.95 10.15 -6.91
N GLY A 23 -23.26 10.83 -7.83
CA GLY A 23 -22.81 12.21 -7.64
C GLY A 23 -21.35 12.38 -7.18
N LEU A 24 -20.63 11.31 -6.82
CA LEU A 24 -19.19 11.38 -6.52
C LEU A 24 -18.28 11.23 -7.74
N GLY A 25 -18.86 11.04 -8.93
CA GLY A 25 -18.12 10.92 -10.20
C GLY A 25 -17.84 9.48 -10.62
N ALA A 26 -16.79 9.27 -11.41
CA ALA A 26 -16.48 7.97 -12.01
C ALA A 26 -15.98 7.00 -10.93
N ARG A 27 -16.65 5.85 -10.78
CA ARG A 27 -16.30 4.82 -9.80
C ARG A 27 -15.19 3.90 -10.33
N GLU A 28 -14.16 3.74 -9.52
CA GLU A 28 -13.05 2.81 -9.74
C GLU A 28 -12.97 1.83 -8.56
N GLU A 29 -13.02 0.54 -8.86
CA GLU A 29 -12.97 -0.52 -7.85
C GLU A 29 -11.59 -1.19 -7.82
N GLY A 30 -10.94 -1.15 -6.66
CA GLY A 30 -9.74 -1.91 -6.34
C GLY A 30 -10.03 -3.08 -5.39
N LYS A 31 -9.01 -3.88 -5.08
CA LYS A 31 -9.14 -5.04 -4.16
C LYS A 31 -9.78 -4.67 -2.82
N VAL A 32 -9.39 -3.53 -2.24
CA VAL A 32 -9.77 -3.12 -0.87
C VAL A 32 -10.23 -1.67 -0.74
N ARG A 33 -10.41 -0.97 -1.86
CA ARG A 33 -10.83 0.42 -1.92
C ARG A 33 -11.80 0.61 -3.08
N ASP A 34 -12.83 1.40 -2.85
CA ASP A 34 -13.64 1.98 -3.90
C ASP A 34 -13.28 3.47 -3.98
N SER A 35 -12.97 3.96 -5.18
CA SER A 35 -12.60 5.36 -5.40
C SER A 35 -13.56 6.02 -6.37
N TYR A 36 -13.77 7.31 -6.20
CA TYR A 36 -14.63 8.12 -7.05
C TYR A 36 -13.87 9.35 -7.52
N VAL A 37 -13.77 9.53 -8.83
CA VAL A 37 -13.02 10.64 -9.43
C VAL A 37 -13.99 11.70 -9.93
N GLN A 38 -13.81 12.92 -9.45
CA GLN A 38 -14.60 14.08 -9.85
C GLN A 38 -13.70 15.31 -9.98
N ARG A 39 -13.52 15.78 -11.22
CA ARG A 39 -12.68 16.93 -11.55
C ARG A 39 -11.23 16.73 -11.07
N ASP A 40 -10.77 17.58 -10.16
CA ASP A 40 -9.43 17.62 -9.57
C ASP A 40 -9.34 16.86 -8.25
N ARG A 41 -10.36 16.07 -7.91
CA ARG A 41 -10.46 15.35 -6.63
C ARG A 41 -10.79 13.90 -6.83
N ARG A 42 -10.30 13.10 -5.88
CA ARG A 42 -10.68 11.70 -5.71
C ARG A 42 -11.18 11.47 -4.30
N THR A 43 -12.34 10.83 -4.18
CA THR A 43 -12.85 10.32 -2.90
C THR A 43 -12.47 8.85 -2.80
N ILE A 44 -11.61 8.51 -1.86
CA ILE A 44 -11.15 7.14 -1.59
C ILE A 44 -11.93 6.62 -0.39
N ILE A 45 -12.67 5.53 -0.58
CA ILE A 45 -13.36 4.81 0.49
C ILE A 45 -12.64 3.49 0.71
N VAL A 46 -12.04 3.33 1.90
CA VAL A 46 -11.35 2.09 2.28
C VAL A 46 -12.38 1.11 2.79
N THR A 47 -12.61 0.03 2.05
CA THR A 47 -13.60 -1.00 2.41
C THR A 47 -13.04 -1.96 3.46
N ASP A 48 -13.91 -2.78 4.05
CA ASP A 48 -13.55 -3.83 4.98
C ASP A 48 -13.02 -5.09 4.29
N ARG A 49 -12.97 -5.11 2.94
CA ARG A 49 -12.43 -6.23 2.16
C ARG A 49 -10.97 -6.49 2.51
N VAL A 50 -10.61 -7.76 2.61
CA VAL A 50 -9.24 -8.23 2.79
C VAL A 50 -8.85 -9.06 1.58
N SER A 51 -7.64 -8.85 1.07
CA SER A 51 -7.08 -9.65 -0.02
C SER A 51 -5.81 -10.36 0.41
N CYS A 52 -5.70 -11.64 0.04
CA CYS A 52 -4.50 -12.47 0.20
C CYS A 52 -4.23 -13.17 -1.14
N PHE A 53 -2.97 -13.23 -1.57
CA PHE A 53 -2.58 -13.83 -2.86
C PHE A 53 -3.41 -13.32 -4.04
N ASP A 54 -3.60 -11.99 -4.09
CA ASP A 54 -4.37 -11.28 -5.11
C ASP A 54 -5.86 -11.60 -5.22
N VAL A 55 -6.41 -12.38 -4.29
CA VAL A 55 -7.83 -12.71 -4.19
C VAL A 55 -8.44 -12.04 -2.97
N VAL A 56 -9.65 -11.48 -3.11
CA VAL A 56 -10.43 -11.00 -1.96
C VAL A 56 -10.98 -12.21 -1.22
N VAL A 57 -10.55 -12.39 0.03
CA VAL A 57 -10.85 -13.59 0.85
C VAL A 57 -12.02 -13.39 1.82
N GLY A 58 -12.47 -12.16 2.01
CA GLY A 58 -13.56 -11.85 2.93
C GLY A 58 -13.49 -10.41 3.42
N THR A 59 -14.10 -10.16 4.58
CA THR A 59 -14.11 -8.85 5.23
C THR A 59 -13.73 -8.94 6.70
N LEU A 60 -13.19 -7.84 7.23
CA LEU A 60 -12.91 -7.67 8.65
C LEU A 60 -13.59 -6.37 9.15
N PRO A 61 -14.42 -6.43 10.20
CA PRO A 61 -15.10 -5.24 10.71
C PRO A 61 -14.09 -4.17 11.12
N PHE A 62 -14.40 -2.93 10.76
CA PHE A 62 -13.60 -1.73 11.05
C PHE A 62 -12.24 -1.66 10.36
N LYS A 63 -11.88 -2.62 9.52
CA LYS A 63 -10.59 -2.62 8.82
C LYS A 63 -10.43 -1.39 7.95
N GLY A 64 -11.50 -0.98 7.25
CA GLY A 64 -11.51 0.24 6.44
C GLY A 64 -11.19 1.50 7.25
N GLN A 65 -11.84 1.62 8.41
CA GLN A 65 -11.66 2.75 9.32
C GLN A 65 -10.24 2.82 9.87
N VAL A 66 -9.73 1.70 10.42
CA VAL A 66 -8.39 1.64 11.00
C VAL A 66 -7.32 2.00 9.97
N LEU A 67 -7.40 1.44 8.76
CA LEU A 67 -6.39 1.70 7.72
C LEU A 67 -6.45 3.12 7.17
N ASN A 68 -7.64 3.70 6.99
CA ASN A 68 -7.78 5.07 6.53
C ASN A 68 -7.29 6.08 7.59
N GLN A 69 -7.62 5.86 8.86
CA GLN A 69 -7.12 6.70 9.96
C GLN A 69 -5.59 6.57 10.15
N LEU A 70 -5.04 5.37 9.99
CA LEU A 70 -3.59 5.16 10.01
C LEU A 70 -2.90 5.91 8.87
N ALA A 71 -3.48 5.89 7.66
CA ALA A 71 -2.96 6.67 6.54
C ALA A 71 -3.02 8.18 6.84
N ALA A 72 -4.14 8.68 7.35
CA ALA A 72 -4.30 10.09 7.75
C ALA A 72 -3.27 10.52 8.82
N PHE A 73 -3.02 9.67 9.82
CA PHE A 73 -1.99 9.88 10.82
C PHE A 73 -0.60 10.04 10.18
N TRP A 74 -0.23 9.17 9.23
CA TRP A 74 1.07 9.26 8.56
C TRP A 74 1.19 10.46 7.62
N PHE A 75 0.12 10.82 6.91
CA PHE A 75 0.10 12.05 6.09
C PHE A 75 0.33 13.29 6.94
N ASP A 76 -0.26 13.35 8.13
CA ASP A 76 -0.04 14.46 9.05
C ASP A 76 1.40 14.45 9.59
N ARG A 77 1.86 13.30 10.09
CA ARG A 77 3.18 13.13 10.70
C ARG A 77 4.36 13.43 9.77
N THR A 78 4.15 13.27 8.46
CA THR A 78 5.17 13.44 7.42
C THR A 78 4.99 14.72 6.59
N ARG A 79 3.99 15.57 6.91
CA ARG A 79 3.70 16.79 6.16
C ARG A 79 4.88 17.76 6.04
N ALA A 80 5.75 17.79 7.05
CA ALA A 80 6.95 18.62 7.06
C ALA A 80 8.10 18.07 6.18
N ILE A 81 8.01 16.80 5.75
CA ILE A 81 9.03 16.13 4.93
C ILE A 81 8.68 16.26 3.43
N ALA A 82 7.42 16.02 3.08
CA ALA A 82 6.95 16.12 1.69
C ALA A 82 5.46 16.51 1.63
N PRO A 83 5.03 17.26 0.60
CA PRO A 83 3.62 17.49 0.35
C PRO A 83 2.93 16.15 0.04
N ASN A 84 1.65 16.06 0.41
CA ASN A 84 0.82 14.90 0.14
C ASN A 84 -0.54 15.32 -0.41
N HIS A 85 -1.29 14.36 -0.94
CA HIS A 85 -2.54 14.63 -1.64
C HIS A 85 -3.78 14.75 -0.73
N LEU A 86 -3.66 14.56 0.58
CA LEU A 86 -4.82 14.50 1.48
C LEU A 86 -5.43 15.89 1.68
N ILE A 87 -6.72 16.04 1.37
CA ILE A 87 -7.50 17.27 1.56
C ILE A 87 -8.30 17.19 2.86
N ALA A 88 -9.05 16.10 3.06
CA ALA A 88 -9.93 15.94 4.21
C ALA A 88 -10.25 14.46 4.50
N VAL A 89 -10.65 14.17 5.74
CA VAL A 89 -11.12 12.86 6.21
C VAL A 89 -12.53 13.05 6.80
N PRO A 90 -13.59 13.11 5.97
CA PRO A 90 -14.95 13.41 6.43
C PRO A 90 -15.62 12.26 7.21
N ASP A 91 -15.11 11.05 7.06
CA ASP A 91 -15.55 9.84 7.76
C ASP A 91 -14.31 8.97 8.07
N PRO A 92 -14.30 8.18 9.17
CA PRO A 92 -13.18 7.30 9.50
C PRO A 92 -12.68 6.40 8.38
N CYS A 93 -13.52 5.98 7.42
CA CYS A 93 -13.10 5.17 6.28
C CYS A 93 -12.93 5.94 4.95
N VAL A 94 -13.14 7.26 4.94
CA VAL A 94 -13.14 8.10 3.73
C VAL A 94 -12.00 9.11 3.76
N SER A 95 -11.26 9.22 2.66
CA SER A 95 -10.32 10.31 2.40
C SER A 95 -10.68 11.03 1.11
N VAL A 96 -10.79 12.35 1.15
CA VAL A 96 -10.86 13.20 -0.04
C VAL A 96 -9.45 13.69 -0.33
N VAL A 97 -8.97 13.45 -1.55
CA VAL A 97 -7.61 13.74 -1.98
C VAL A 97 -7.60 14.52 -3.29
N HIS A 98 -6.50 15.21 -3.58
CA HIS A 98 -6.23 15.73 -4.91
C HIS A 98 -6.06 14.57 -5.91
N GLU A 99 -6.71 14.67 -7.06
CA GLU A 99 -6.46 13.75 -8.16
C GLU A 99 -5.10 14.06 -8.77
N LEU A 100 -4.21 13.06 -8.77
CA LEU A 100 -2.85 13.19 -9.24
C LEU A 100 -2.57 12.11 -10.29
N LYS A 101 -1.67 12.43 -11.22
CA LYS A 101 -1.08 11.43 -12.10
C LYS A 101 0.03 10.69 -11.32
N PRO A 102 -0.13 9.40 -10.98
CA PRO A 102 0.91 8.67 -10.27
C PRO A 102 2.14 8.47 -11.17
N LEU A 103 3.33 8.46 -10.57
CA LEU A 103 4.54 7.99 -11.25
C LEU A 103 4.43 6.48 -11.46
N PRO A 104 4.89 5.93 -12.59
CA PRO A 104 4.84 4.50 -12.90
C PRO A 104 5.91 3.68 -12.15
N VAL A 105 6.22 4.08 -10.91
CA VAL A 105 7.28 3.51 -10.08
C VAL A 105 6.74 3.28 -8.68
N GLU A 106 6.96 2.09 -8.12
CA GLU A 106 6.70 1.80 -6.71
C GLU A 106 7.98 1.99 -5.89
N PHE A 107 7.96 2.94 -4.95
CA PHE A 107 9.07 3.20 -4.06
C PHE A 107 8.96 2.33 -2.80
N VAL A 108 9.70 1.21 -2.77
CA VAL A 108 9.72 0.30 -1.61
C VAL A 108 10.95 0.56 -0.76
N MET A 109 10.74 1.03 0.48
CA MET A 109 11.81 1.20 1.46
C MET A 109 11.95 -0.06 2.31
N ARG A 110 13.16 -0.64 2.39
CA ARG A 110 13.44 -1.87 3.14
C ARG A 110 14.40 -1.60 4.28
N GLY A 111 14.02 -2.01 5.49
CA GLY A 111 14.91 -2.03 6.66
C GLY A 111 15.40 -3.42 7.06
N TYR A 112 14.83 -4.48 6.48
CA TYR A 112 15.09 -5.87 6.86
C TYR A 112 15.20 -6.77 5.63
N LEU A 113 16.04 -7.81 5.72
CA LEU A 113 16.23 -8.81 4.68
C LEU A 113 15.11 -9.86 4.73
N SER A 114 13.93 -9.51 4.20
CA SER A 114 12.71 -10.33 4.34
C SER A 114 11.94 -10.51 3.02
N GLY A 115 10.91 -11.35 3.07
CA GLY A 115 10.04 -11.68 1.94
C GLY A 115 10.17 -13.13 1.49
N SER A 116 9.11 -13.64 0.86
CA SER A 116 8.98 -15.05 0.47
C SER A 116 8.71 -15.26 -1.02
N THR A 117 8.51 -14.19 -1.78
CA THR A 117 8.29 -14.27 -3.24
C THR A 117 9.61 -14.42 -3.98
N LYS A 118 9.55 -14.95 -5.21
CA LYS A 118 10.75 -15.14 -6.06
C LYS A 118 11.57 -13.87 -6.28
N THR A 119 10.89 -12.72 -6.31
CA THR A 119 11.45 -11.37 -6.50
C THR A 119 11.83 -10.67 -5.19
N SER A 120 11.56 -11.28 -4.03
CA SER A 120 11.89 -10.68 -2.73
C SER A 120 13.40 -10.65 -2.48
N ILE A 121 13.85 -9.63 -1.73
CA ILE A 121 15.27 -9.42 -1.41
C ILE A 121 15.90 -10.62 -0.72
N TRP A 122 15.19 -11.29 0.20
CA TRP A 122 15.69 -12.49 0.86
C TRP A 122 15.89 -13.65 -0.12
N THR A 123 14.90 -13.89 -1.00
CA THR A 123 14.99 -15.02 -1.93
C THR A 123 16.11 -14.80 -2.95
N ALA A 124 16.31 -13.57 -3.42
CA ALA A 124 17.46 -13.20 -4.25
C ALA A 124 18.79 -13.44 -3.52
N TYR A 125 18.91 -12.92 -2.30
CA TYR A 125 20.12 -13.07 -1.49
C TYR A 125 20.47 -14.53 -1.19
N ALA A 126 19.47 -15.35 -0.86
CA ALA A 126 19.61 -16.78 -0.60
C ALA A 126 20.05 -17.58 -1.84
N ARG A 127 19.78 -17.08 -3.05
CA ARG A 127 20.31 -17.65 -4.31
C ARG A 127 21.76 -17.26 -4.61
N GLY A 128 22.39 -16.46 -3.74
CA GLY A 128 23.75 -15.97 -3.91
C GLY A 128 23.82 -14.60 -4.59
N GLU A 129 22.69 -13.95 -4.89
CA GLU A 129 22.70 -12.59 -5.45
C GLU A 129 23.18 -11.61 -4.37
N ARG A 130 24.07 -10.70 -4.77
CA ARG A 130 24.62 -9.64 -3.89
C ARG A 130 24.35 -8.24 -4.41
N VAL A 131 23.68 -8.12 -5.54
CA VAL A 131 23.22 -6.83 -6.07
C VAL A 131 21.70 -6.91 -6.17
N TYR A 132 21.01 -5.95 -5.55
CA TYR A 132 19.54 -5.89 -5.56
C TYR A 132 19.09 -4.45 -5.83
N CYS A 133 18.38 -4.24 -6.94
CA CYS A 133 17.96 -2.90 -7.39
C CYS A 133 19.12 -1.88 -7.45
N GLY A 134 20.31 -2.32 -7.88
CA GLY A 134 21.53 -1.49 -7.94
C GLY A 134 22.29 -1.33 -6.62
N HIS A 135 21.83 -1.93 -5.52
CA HIS A 135 22.51 -1.88 -4.24
C HIS A 135 23.31 -3.16 -3.97
N SER A 136 24.57 -3.00 -3.56
CA SER A 136 25.40 -4.11 -3.07
C SER A 136 25.01 -4.51 -1.65
N LEU A 137 24.78 -5.79 -1.42
CA LEU A 137 24.49 -6.39 -0.13
C LEU A 137 25.76 -7.06 0.42
N PRO A 138 26.08 -6.87 1.72
CA PRO A 138 27.22 -7.55 2.32
C PRO A 138 26.96 -9.06 2.44
N ASP A 139 28.03 -9.84 2.53
CA ASP A 139 27.96 -11.25 2.85
C ASP A 139 27.61 -11.51 4.31
N GLY A 140 27.26 -12.77 4.61
CA GLY A 140 27.00 -13.24 5.96
C GLY A 140 25.61 -12.92 6.50
N LEU A 141 24.76 -12.24 5.70
CA LEU A 141 23.41 -11.93 6.14
C LEU A 141 22.51 -13.18 6.26
N SER A 142 21.59 -13.14 7.23
CA SER A 142 20.61 -14.16 7.58
C SER A 142 19.17 -13.69 7.34
N ALA A 143 18.25 -14.64 7.21
CA ALA A 143 16.84 -14.35 6.97
C ALA A 143 16.24 -13.45 8.07
N HIS A 144 15.47 -12.44 7.66
CA HIS A 144 14.69 -11.53 8.50
C HIS A 144 15.50 -10.60 9.42
N GLU A 145 16.82 -10.51 9.25
CA GLU A 145 17.61 -9.59 10.06
C GLU A 145 17.56 -8.14 9.54
N PRO A 146 17.93 -7.14 10.37
CA PRO A 146 18.07 -5.76 9.93
C PRO A 146 19.13 -5.61 8.83
N LEU A 147 18.82 -4.82 7.80
CA LEU A 147 19.82 -4.40 6.84
C LEU A 147 20.79 -3.39 7.49
N PRO A 148 22.06 -3.31 7.01
CA PRO A 148 23.04 -2.36 7.54
C PRO A 148 22.57 -0.90 7.48
N ALA A 149 21.79 -0.57 6.44
CA ALA A 149 21.09 0.69 6.30
C ALA A 149 19.77 0.47 5.57
N PRO A 150 18.73 1.28 5.85
CA PRO A 150 17.52 1.29 5.05
C PRO A 150 17.84 1.57 3.58
N MET A 151 17.26 0.79 2.68
CA MET A 151 17.53 0.89 1.24
C MET A 151 16.24 1.04 0.43
N LEU A 152 16.31 1.81 -0.65
CA LEU A 152 15.22 1.98 -1.59
C LEU A 152 15.34 0.93 -2.69
N SER A 153 14.34 0.07 -2.85
CA SER A 153 14.29 -0.95 -3.90
C SER A 153 13.09 -0.69 -4.80
N PRO A 154 13.21 0.19 -5.80
CA PRO A 154 12.06 0.55 -6.59
C PRO A 154 11.69 -0.56 -7.57
N THR A 155 10.41 -0.62 -7.92
CA THR A 155 9.90 -1.52 -8.96
C THR A 155 9.09 -0.75 -9.98
N THR A 156 9.13 -1.19 -11.24
CA THR A 156 8.20 -0.66 -12.26
C THR A 156 6.83 -1.27 -12.04
N LYS A 157 5.79 -0.47 -12.29
CA LYS A 157 4.43 -0.96 -12.19
C LYS A 157 4.03 -1.63 -13.50
N ALA A 158 3.88 -2.95 -13.47
CA ALA A 158 3.46 -3.70 -14.64
C ALA A 158 1.94 -3.52 -14.89
N PRO A 159 1.45 -3.73 -16.14
CA PRO A 159 0.03 -3.81 -16.43
C PRO A 159 -0.70 -4.85 -15.56
N LYS A 160 -2.02 -4.68 -15.45
CA LYS A 160 -2.86 -5.53 -14.59
C LYS A 160 -2.79 -7.01 -15.03
N GLY A 161 -2.09 -7.84 -14.26
CA GLY A 161 -1.88 -9.27 -14.54
C GLY A 161 -0.42 -9.67 -14.72
N GLU A 162 0.49 -8.71 -14.81
CA GLU A 162 1.94 -8.93 -14.89
C GLU A 162 2.62 -8.66 -13.53
N HIS A 163 3.88 -9.07 -13.39
CA HIS A 163 4.66 -8.86 -12.17
C HIS A 163 5.51 -7.60 -12.28
N ASP A 164 5.55 -6.81 -11.22
CA ASP A 164 6.44 -5.65 -11.12
C ASP A 164 7.91 -6.08 -11.26
N GLU A 165 8.67 -5.33 -12.06
CA GLU A 165 10.08 -5.62 -12.30
C GLU A 165 10.98 -4.80 -11.38
N LEU A 166 12.06 -5.41 -10.90
CA LEU A 166 13.07 -4.73 -10.11
C LEU A 166 13.84 -3.77 -11.01
N VAL A 167 13.94 -2.52 -10.60
CA VAL A 167 14.72 -1.51 -11.31
C VAL A 167 15.67 -0.80 -10.37
N SER A 168 16.81 -0.38 -10.89
CA SER A 168 17.76 0.46 -10.20
C SER A 168 17.37 1.93 -10.28
N ARG A 169 18.01 2.75 -9.43
CA ARG A 169 17.88 4.21 -9.49
C ARG A 169 18.24 4.76 -10.87
N ASP A 170 19.31 4.27 -11.47
CA ASP A 170 19.83 4.80 -12.73
C ASP A 170 18.89 4.48 -13.90
N GLU A 171 18.29 3.28 -13.90
CA GLU A 171 17.27 2.89 -14.87
C GLU A 171 16.00 3.76 -14.78
N ILE A 172 15.57 4.13 -13.58
CA ILE A 172 14.42 5.03 -13.38
C ILE A 172 14.72 6.45 -13.87
N ILE A 173 15.94 6.93 -13.70
CA ILE A 173 16.32 8.29 -14.16
C ILE A 173 16.43 8.33 -15.68
N ALA A 174 16.79 7.21 -16.32
CA ALA A 174 16.95 7.11 -17.77
C ALA A 174 15.62 6.93 -18.53
N SER A 175 14.52 6.58 -17.85
CA SER A 175 13.18 6.36 -18.44
C SER A 175 12.34 7.63 -18.53
#